data_AF-A0A2B0VS54-F1
#
_entry.id   AF-A0A2B0VS54-F1
#
_cell.length_a   1.000
_cell.length_b   1.000
_cell.length_c   1.000
_cell.angle_alpha   90.00
_cell.angle_beta   90.00
_cell.angle_gamma   90.00
#
_symmetry.space_group_name_H-M   'P 1'
#
loop_
_entity.id
_entity.type
_entity.pdbx_description
1 polymer ?
#
loop_
_entity_poly.entity_id
_entity_poly.type
_entity_poly.pdbx_seq_one_letter_code
_entity_poly.pdbx_strand_id
1 'polypeptide(L)' 'MKKKKLFLGTIISCVVLALSACGSSDNVVTSKVGNVTEKELSKELRQKYGESTLYQMVLSKALLNKYKVS' A
#
# COMPACT_ATOMS: atom_id res chain seq x y z
N MET A 1 -3.88 -42.28 -13.58
CA MET A 1 -3.11 -41.39 -12.67
C MET A 1 -3.81 -40.04 -12.48
N LYS A 2 -4.77 -39.94 -11.54
CA LYS A 2 -5.60 -38.74 -11.29
C LYS A 2 -4.92 -37.67 -10.39
N LYS A 3 -3.58 -37.63 -10.34
CA LYS A 3 -2.81 -36.79 -9.39
C LYS A 3 -2.12 -35.56 -10.02
N LYS A 4 -2.25 -35.35 -11.33
CA LYS A 4 -1.56 -34.26 -12.06
C LYS A 4 -2.35 -32.96 -12.20
N LYS A 5 -3.63 -32.95 -11.82
CA LYS A 5 -4.53 -31.78 -11.95
C LYS A 5 -4.58 -30.89 -10.70
N LEU A 6 -4.03 -31.34 -9.56
CA LEU A 6 -4.05 -30.60 -8.29
C LEU A 6 -2.88 -29.61 -8.13
N PHE A 7 -1.84 -29.72 -8.96
CA PHE A 7 -0.62 -28.92 -8.82
C PHE A 7 -0.66 -27.55 -9.54
N LEU A 8 -1.69 -27.28 -10.35
CA LEU A 8 -1.75 -26.03 -11.12
C LEU A 8 -2.42 -24.87 -10.37
N GLY A 9 -3.15 -25.15 -9.29
CA GLY A 9 -3.85 -24.12 -8.49
C GLY A 9 -3.01 -23.46 -7.39
N THR A 10 -1.93 -24.11 -6.95
CA THR A 10 -1.20 -23.67 -5.75
C THR A 10 -0.15 -22.59 -6.03
N ILE A 11 0.31 -22.44 -7.27
CA ILE A 11 1.41 -21.52 -7.62
C ILE A 11 0.91 -20.06 -7.69
N ILE A 12 -0.36 -19.84 -8.02
CA ILE A 12 -0.93 -18.49 -8.20
C ILE A 12 -1.08 -17.76 -6.85
N SER A 13 -1.31 -18.49 -5.75
CA SER A 13 -1.51 -17.89 -4.43
C SER A 13 -0.22 -17.34 -3.78
N CYS A 14 0.97 -17.81 -4.18
CA CYS A 14 2.23 -17.29 -3.63
C CYS A 14 2.63 -15.92 -4.22
N VAL A 15 2.22 -15.60 -5.45
CA VAL A 15 2.58 -14.32 -6.09
C VAL A 15 1.88 -13.13 -5.42
N VAL A 16 0.65 -13.31 -4.93
CA VAL A 16 -0.10 -12.24 -4.25
C VAL A 16 0.48 -11.94 -2.86
N LEU A 17 1.03 -12.95 -2.16
CA LEU A 17 1.63 -12.79 -0.84
C LEU A 17 3.06 -12.24 -0.86
N ALA A 18 3.78 -12.38 -1.98
CA ALA A 18 5.11 -11.80 -2.13
C ALA A 18 5.07 -10.27 -2.37
N LEU A 19 3.97 -9.75 -2.93
CA LEU A 19 3.87 -8.32 -3.27
C LEU A 19 3.50 -7.43 -2.07
N SER A 20 2.93 -8.00 -1.01
CA SER A 20 2.54 -7.25 0.20
C SER A 20 3.72 -6.86 1.10
N ALA A 21 4.95 -7.31 0.77
CA ALA A 21 6.16 -7.04 1.56
C ALA A 21 7.15 -6.09 0.87
N CYS A 22 6.89 -5.61 -0.36
CA CYS A 22 7.68 -4.53 -0.96
C CYS A 22 7.17 -3.17 -0.45
N GLY A 23 7.29 -2.97 0.86
CA GLY A 23 6.76 -1.82 1.57
C GLY A 23 7.57 -1.53 2.82
N SER A 24 8.57 -0.65 2.66
CA SER A 24 8.90 0.34 3.67
C SER A 24 9.61 -0.16 4.94
N SER A 25 10.62 -1.01 4.78
CA SER A 25 11.61 -1.28 5.84
C SER A 25 12.75 -0.27 5.88
N ASP A 26 12.83 0.64 4.91
CA ASP A 26 13.93 1.60 4.80
C ASP A 26 13.78 2.78 5.76
N ASN A 27 14.92 3.24 6.26
CA ASN A 27 14.99 4.45 7.09
C ASN A 27 14.81 5.68 6.19
N VAL A 28 13.78 6.47 6.45
CA VAL A 28 13.56 7.76 5.75
C VAL A 28 14.45 8.84 6.35
N VAL A 29 14.69 8.77 7.66
CA VAL A 29 15.59 9.69 8.36
C VAL A 29 16.41 8.89 9.37
N THR A 30 17.71 9.14 9.40
CA THR A 30 18.64 8.65 10.42
C THR A 30 19.08 9.84 11.27
N SER A 31 18.99 9.73 12.59
CA SER A 31 19.45 10.76 13.53
C SER A 31 20.27 10.14 14.66
N LYS A 32 21.04 10.97 15.37
CA LYS A 32 21.83 10.53 16.53
C LYS A 32 20.97 9.95 17.67
N VAL A 33 19.70 10.31 17.72
CA VAL A 33 18.74 9.87 18.74
C VAL A 33 17.83 8.72 18.29
N GLY A 34 17.96 8.25 17.04
CA GLY A 34 17.15 7.17 16.49
C GLY A 34 16.82 7.36 15.01
N ASN A 35 16.35 6.27 14.40
CA ASN A 35 15.95 6.24 13.00
C ASN A 35 14.43 6.27 12.88
N VAL A 36 13.94 6.95 11.86
CA VAL A 36 12.53 6.94 11.48
C VAL A 36 12.39 6.12 10.22
N THR A 37 11.62 5.04 10.32
CA THR A 37 11.28 4.19 9.17
C THR A 37 10.12 4.79 8.38
N GLU A 38 10.02 4.46 7.10
CA GLU A 38 8.91 4.89 6.27
C GLU A 38 7.55 4.41 6.82
N LYS A 39 7.53 3.22 7.43
CA LYS A 39 6.35 2.67 8.11
C LYS A 39 5.90 3.52 9.31
N GLU A 40 6.83 3.93 10.16
CA GLU A 40 6.55 4.79 11.32
C GLU A 40 6.01 6.15 10.87
N LEU A 41 6.69 6.78 9.91
CA LEU A 41 6.27 8.06 9.34
C LEU A 41 4.87 7.96 8.70
N SER A 42 4.63 6.92 7.90
CA SER A 42 3.35 6.68 7.25
C SER A 42 2.22 6.47 8.25
N LYS A 43 2.48 5.74 9.34
CA LYS A 43 1.50 5.51 10.41
C LYS A 43 1.11 6.83 11.09
N GLU A 44 2.10 7.63 11.48
CA GLU A 44 1.87 8.93 12.14
C GLU A 44 1.11 9.90 11.22
N LEU A 45 1.50 10.00 9.95
CA LEU A 45 0.83 10.86 8.98
C LEU A 45 -0.61 10.41 8.72
N ARG A 46 -0.86 9.09 8.63
CA ARG A 46 -2.23 8.55 8.48
C ARG A 46 -3.09 8.83 9.70
N GLN A 47 -2.53 8.77 10.91
CA GLN A 47 -3.29 9.08 12.13
C GLN A 47 -3.61 10.57 12.25
N LYS A 48 -2.68 11.46 11.88
CA LYS A 48 -2.86 12.90 12.04
C LYS A 48 -3.62 13.57 10.90
N TYR A 49 -3.40 13.12 9.67
CA TYR A 49 -3.89 13.78 8.45
C TYR A 49 -4.60 12.83 7.48
N GLY A 50 -4.71 11.54 7.81
CA GLY A 50 -5.23 10.53 6.89
C GLY A 50 -6.67 10.76 6.50
N GLU A 51 -7.56 11.03 7.45
CA GLU A 51 -8.99 11.19 7.15
C GLU A 51 -9.28 12.41 6.26
N SER A 52 -8.76 13.58 6.62
CA SER A 52 -9.00 14.81 5.84
C SER A 52 -8.42 14.68 4.44
N THR A 53 -7.23 14.10 4.31
CA THR A 53 -6.56 13.88 3.03
C THR A 53 -7.31 12.87 2.18
N LEU A 54 -7.80 11.78 2.79
CA LEU A 54 -8.61 10.78 2.09
C LEU A 54 -9.92 11.37 1.60
N TYR A 55 -10.62 12.15 2.42
CA TYR A 55 -11.86 12.79 2.02
C TYR A 55 -11.65 13.71 0.82
N GLN A 56 -10.63 14.58 0.86
CA GLN A 56 -10.31 15.47 -0.26
C GLN A 56 -9.91 14.70 -1.51
N MET A 57 -9.16 13.62 -1.37
CA MET A 57 -8.74 12.78 -2.50
C MET A 57 -9.92 12.08 -3.16
N VAL A 58 -10.83 11.52 -2.36
CA VAL A 58 -12.06 10.87 -2.86
C VAL A 58 -12.96 11.90 -3.52
N LEU A 59 -13.16 13.06 -2.91
CA LEU A 59 -13.95 14.14 -3.48
C LEU A 59 -13.36 14.58 -4.82
N SER A 60 -12.05 14.83 -4.89
CA SER A 60 -11.37 15.22 -6.12
C SER A 60 -11.49 14.15 -7.19
N LYS A 61 -11.32 12.86 -6.85
CA LYS A 61 -11.51 11.75 -7.80
C LYS A 61 -12.95 11.63 -8.28
N ALA A 62 -13.94 11.83 -7.40
CA ALA A 62 -15.34 11.81 -7.77
C ALA A 62 -15.68 12.97 -8.72
N LEU A 63 -15.15 14.16 -8.44
CA LEU A 63 -15.31 15.34 -9.29
C LEU A 63 -14.66 15.16 -10.66
N LEU A 64 -13.40 14.70 -10.71
CA LEU A 64 -12.69 14.42 -11.97
C LEU A 64 -13.35 13.28 -12.77
N ASN A 65 -13.99 12.32 -12.10
CA ASN A 65 -14.74 11.27 -12.76
C ASN A 65 -16.05 11.79 -13.37
N LYS A 66 -16.75 12.70 -12.68
CA LYS A 66 -18.01 13.30 -13.15
C LYS A 66 -17.78 14.39 -14.21
N TYR A 67 -16.71 15.16 -14.06
CA TYR A 67 -16.37 16.28 -14.92
C TYR A 67 -14.99 16.00 -15.51
N LYS A 68 -14.99 15.43 -16.71
CA LYS A 68 -13.76 15.19 -17.46
C LYS A 68 -13.18 16.54 -17.87
N VAL A 69 -12.16 16.98 -17.14
CA VAL A 69 -11.40 18.18 -17.48
C VAL A 69 -10.48 17.77 -18.63
N SER A 70 -10.80 18.25 -19.83
CA SER A 70 -10.06 17.99 -21.06
C SER A 70 -9.31 19.23 -21.54
#